data_AF-A0A4Q3SX42-F1
#
_entry.id   AF-A0A4Q3SX42-F1
#
_cell.length_a   1.000
_cell.length_b   1.000
_cell.length_c   1.000
_cell.angle_alpha   90.00
_cell.angle_beta   90.00
_cell.angle_gamma   90.00
#
_symmetry.space_group_name_H-M   'P 1'
#
loop_
_entity.id
_entity.type
_entity.pdbx_description
1 polymer ?
#
loop_
_entity_poly.entity_id
_entity_poly.type
_entity_poly.pdbx_seq_one_letter_code
_entity_poly.pdbx_strand_id
1 'polypeptide(L)'
;RTGVPLTVIGEALATLPEGRPPTAQDWNRMSAAWKGELDARIARLTKLRDQLDGCIGCGCLSLEACPLRNPRDELAREGAGPRLLDPS
;
A
#
# COMPACT_ATOMS: atom_id res chain seq x y z
N ARG A 1 -15.00 -2.01 7.64
CA ARG A 1 -14.44 -2.53 6.36
C ARG A 1 -12.93 -2.33 6.41
N THR A 2 -12.12 -3.35 6.14
CA THR A 2 -10.65 -3.33 6.33
C THR A 2 -9.86 -2.74 5.15
N GLY A 3 -10.52 -2.41 4.02
CA GLY A 3 -9.85 -1.77 2.88
C GLY A 3 -8.88 -2.69 2.11
N VAL A 4 -9.00 -4.00 2.29
CA VAL A 4 -8.24 -5.04 1.57
C VAL A 4 -9.09 -5.57 0.42
N PRO A 5 -8.58 -5.61 -0.83
CA PRO A 5 -9.32 -6.19 -1.97
C PRO A 5 -9.67 -7.65 -1.74
N LEU A 6 -10.85 -8.09 -2.22
CA LEU A 6 -11.27 -9.50 -2.11
C LEU A 6 -10.32 -10.46 -2.84
N THR A 7 -9.65 -9.98 -3.90
CA THR A 7 -8.64 -10.75 -4.63
C THR A 7 -7.46 -11.14 -3.73
N VAL A 8 -6.96 -10.19 -2.94
CA VAL A 8 -5.87 -10.42 -1.97
C VAL A 8 -6.29 -11.42 -0.90
N ILE A 9 -7.54 -11.32 -0.41
CA ILE A 9 -8.10 -12.28 0.55
C ILE A 9 -8.16 -13.69 -0.07
N GLY A 10 -8.60 -13.77 -1.33
CA GLY A 10 -8.66 -15.03 -2.08
C GLY A 10 -7.28 -15.66 -2.27
N GLU A 11 -6.28 -14.89 -2.67
CA GLU A 11 -4.90 -15.35 -2.83
C GLU A 11 -4.31 -15.88 -1.52
N ALA A 12 -4.54 -15.19 -0.40
CA ALA A 12 -4.10 -15.67 0.91
C ALA A 12 -4.76 -17.01 1.28
N LEU A 13 -6.09 -17.11 1.13
CA LEU A 13 -6.85 -18.32 1.44
C LEU A 13 -6.48 -19.50 0.52
N ALA A 14 -6.09 -19.23 -0.73
CA ALA A 14 -5.65 -20.26 -1.67
C ALA A 14 -4.35 -20.97 -1.24
N THR A 15 -3.60 -20.42 -0.28
CA THR A 15 -2.42 -21.10 0.30
C THR A 15 -2.79 -22.20 1.30
N LEU A 16 -4.05 -22.27 1.72
CA LEU A 16 -4.53 -23.30 2.62
C LEU A 16 -4.71 -24.63 1.87
N PRO A 17 -4.52 -25.76 2.56
CA PRO A 17 -4.63 -27.09 1.96
C PRO A 17 -6.06 -27.39 1.53
N GLU A 18 -6.20 -27.95 0.32
CA GLU A 18 -7.46 -28.50 -0.16
C GLU A 18 -7.66 -29.93 0.37
N GLY A 19 -8.91 -30.31 0.63
CA GLY A 19 -9.27 -31.69 1.01
C GLY A 19 -9.02 -32.06 2.48
N ARG A 20 -8.57 -31.12 3.33
CA ARG A 20 -8.57 -31.29 4.79
C ARG A 20 -8.82 -29.99 5.54
N PRO A 21 -9.34 -30.04 6.78
CA PRO A 21 -9.38 -28.86 7.64
C PRO A 21 -7.96 -28.27 7.84
N PRO A 22 -7.78 -26.95 7.71
CA PRO A 22 -6.52 -26.29 8.04
C PRO A 22 -6.15 -26.46 9.51
N THR A 23 -4.88 -26.70 9.78
CA THR A 23 -4.32 -26.76 11.14
C THR A 23 -3.89 -25.38 11.60
N ALA A 24 -3.61 -25.23 12.90
CA ALA A 24 -3.00 -24.01 13.44
C ALA A 24 -1.68 -23.63 12.72
N GLN A 25 -0.90 -24.62 12.28
CA GLN A 25 0.34 -24.37 11.54
C GLN A 25 0.08 -23.81 10.14
N ASP A 26 -0.97 -24.29 9.45
CA ASP A 26 -1.38 -23.76 8.15
C ASP A 26 -1.87 -22.31 8.31
N TRP A 27 -2.67 -22.04 9.33
CA TRP A 27 -3.13 -20.67 9.66
C TRP A 27 -1.98 -19.73 9.99
N ASN A 28 -1.00 -20.18 10.76
CA ASN A 28 0.19 -19.39 11.08
C ASN A 28 1.00 -19.05 9.83
N ARG A 29 1.16 -20.01 8.90
CA ARG A 29 1.87 -19.78 7.64
C ARG A 29 1.14 -18.77 6.75
N MET A 30 -0.16 -18.96 6.56
CA MET A 30 -1.01 -18.07 5.77
C MET A 30 -1.03 -16.64 6.36
N SER A 31 -1.25 -16.53 7.68
CA SER A 31 -1.32 -15.22 8.35
C SER A 31 0.02 -14.50 8.42
N ALA A 32 1.16 -15.20 8.40
CA ALA A 32 2.48 -14.57 8.35
C ALA A 32 2.71 -13.79 7.04
N ALA A 33 2.31 -14.37 5.89
CA ALA A 33 2.40 -13.68 4.60
C ALA A 33 1.49 -12.44 4.57
N TRP A 34 0.23 -12.61 5.03
CA TRP A 34 -0.72 -11.50 5.14
C TRP A 34 -0.19 -10.39 6.04
N LYS A 35 0.33 -10.74 7.23
CA LYS A 35 0.90 -9.77 8.16
C LYS A 35 2.00 -8.95 7.50
N GLY A 36 2.89 -9.58 6.73
CA GLY A 36 3.94 -8.87 5.97
C GLY A 36 3.39 -7.84 4.97
N GLU A 37 2.31 -8.17 4.25
CA GLU A 37 1.67 -7.23 3.33
C GLU A 37 1.02 -6.04 4.05
N LEU A 38 0.37 -6.29 5.19
CA LEU A 38 -0.21 -5.25 6.03
C LEU A 38 0.87 -4.32 6.58
N ASP A 39 1.96 -4.89 7.11
CA ASP A 39 3.08 -4.12 7.64
C ASP A 39 3.72 -3.25 6.55
N ALA A 40 3.89 -3.78 5.33
CA ALA A 40 4.38 -3.02 4.19
C ALA A 40 3.44 -1.85 3.83
N ARG A 41 2.13 -2.07 3.86
CA ARG A 41 1.14 -1.02 3.59
C ARG A 41 1.13 0.06 4.68
N ILE A 42 1.24 -0.33 5.96
CA ILE A 42 1.37 0.60 7.08
C ILE A 42 2.63 1.45 6.92
N ALA A 43 3.77 0.84 6.55
CA ALA A 43 5.02 1.55 6.34
C ALA A 43 4.90 2.61 5.24
N ARG A 44 4.29 2.27 4.09
CA ARG A 44 4.04 3.21 2.99
C ARG A 44 3.15 4.38 3.42
N LEU A 45 2.06 4.10 4.13
CA LEU A 45 1.15 5.15 4.60
C LEU A 45 1.79 6.03 5.67
N THR A 46 2.64 5.45 6.52
CA THR A 46 3.42 6.20 7.53
C THR A 46 4.40 7.15 6.85
N LYS A 47 5.14 6.66 5.85
CA LYS A 47 6.05 7.49 5.04
C LYS A 47 5.29 8.63 4.35
N LEU A 48 4.14 8.36 3.75
CA LEU A 48 3.30 9.38 3.11
C LEU A 48 2.84 10.44 4.12
N ARG A 49 2.40 10.04 5.32
CA ARG A 49 2.05 10.97 6.40
C ARG A 49 3.23 11.88 6.75
N ASP A 50 4.41 11.30 6.97
CA ASP A 50 5.58 12.07 7.36
C ASP A 50 6.03 13.05 6.25
N GLN A 51 5.88 12.66 4.97
CA GLN A 51 6.10 13.55 3.82
C GLN A 51 5.07 14.68 3.75
N LEU A 52 3.80 14.40 4.05
CA LEU A 52 2.74 15.41 4.10
C LEU A 52 3.02 16.44 5.21
N ASP A 53 3.43 16.00 6.39
CA ASP A 53 3.80 16.88 7.50
C ASP A 53 4.97 17.81 7.09
N GLY A 54 5.95 17.28 6.35
CA GLY A 54 7.03 18.08 5.76
C GLY A 54 6.54 19.14 4.76
N CYS A 55 5.62 18.78 3.84
CA CYS A 55 5.09 19.73 2.86
C CYS A 55 4.17 20.78 3.52
N ILE A 56 3.46 20.46 4.61
CA ILE A 56 2.65 21.41 5.38
C ILE A 56 3.55 22.35 6.22
N GLY A 57 4.57 21.81 6.88
CA GLY A 57 5.48 22.56 7.75
C GLY A 57 6.42 23.53 7.00
N CYS A 58 6.75 23.26 5.73
CA CYS A 58 7.48 24.22 4.89
C CYS A 58 6.65 25.47 4.54
N GLY A 59 5.31 25.37 4.53
CA GLY A 59 4.40 26.46 4.13
C GLY A 59 4.58 26.97 2.69
N CYS A 60 5.52 26.38 1.94
CA CYS A 60 6.04 26.92 0.69
C CYS A 60 5.35 26.36 -0.55
N LEU A 61 4.77 25.14 -0.47
CA LEU A 61 4.36 24.36 -1.65
C LEU A 61 5.44 24.42 -2.76
N SER A 62 6.72 24.43 -2.36
CA SER A 62 7.83 24.60 -3.28
C SER A 62 7.77 23.52 -4.36
N LEU A 63 7.72 23.96 -5.62
CA LEU A 63 7.62 23.12 -6.81
C LEU A 63 8.82 22.18 -6.97
N GLU A 64 9.92 22.46 -6.28
CA GLU A 64 11.20 21.75 -6.39
C GLU A 64 11.36 20.62 -5.38
N ALA A 65 10.64 20.63 -4.26
CA ALA A 65 10.96 19.77 -3.11
C ALA A 65 9.84 18.84 -2.62
N CYS A 66 8.57 19.00 -3.03
CA CYS A 66 7.49 18.13 -2.54
C CYS A 66 7.36 16.87 -3.42
N PRO A 67 7.69 15.66 -2.91
CA PRO A 67 7.67 14.40 -3.67
C PRO A 67 6.26 13.92 -4.05
N LEU A 68 5.23 14.59 -3.53
CA LEU A 68 3.83 14.28 -3.79
C LEU A 68 3.26 15.03 -5.00
N ARG A 69 4.11 15.75 -5.75
CA ARG A 69 3.69 16.60 -6.87
C ARG A 69 3.76 15.86 -8.20
N ASN A 70 2.79 16.13 -9.07
CA ASN A 70 2.79 15.77 -10.49
C ASN A 70 3.02 17.04 -11.34
N PRO A 71 4.28 17.46 -11.56
CA PRO A 71 4.57 18.67 -12.32
C PRO A 71 4.05 18.56 -13.74
N ARG A 72 3.44 19.64 -14.26
CA ARG A 72 2.92 19.74 -15.63
C ARG A 72 1.96 18.60 -16.03
N ASP A 73 1.35 17.95 -15.05
CA ASP A 73 0.45 16.81 -15.24
C ASP A 73 1.08 15.66 -16.05
N GLU A 74 2.38 15.42 -15.86
CA GLU A 74 3.16 14.42 -16.61
C GLU A 74 2.58 13.00 -16.54
N LEU A 75 1.95 12.64 -15.42
CA LEU A 75 1.33 11.34 -15.17
C LEU A 75 -0.03 11.15 -15.88
N ALA A 76 -0.63 12.20 -16.45
CA ALA A 76 -1.90 12.07 -17.19
C ALA A 76 -1.76 11.14 -18.41
N ARG A 77 -0.54 11.00 -18.94
CA ARG A 77 -0.22 10.05 -20.02
C ARG A 77 -0.43 8.59 -19.62
N GLU A 78 -0.41 8.28 -18.32
CA GLU A 78 -0.66 6.94 -17.78
C GLU A 78 -2.16 6.68 -17.53
N GLY A 79 -3.01 7.64 -17.87
CA GLY A 79 -4.47 7.57 -17.74
C GLY A 79 -5.01 8.15 -16.44
N ALA A 80 -6.33 8.10 -16.28
CA ALA A 80 -7.03 8.71 -15.15
C ALA A 80 -6.90 7.91 -13.83
N GLY A 81 -6.94 8.62 -12.70
CA GLY A 81 -6.95 8.05 -11.35
C GLY A 81 -5.71 8.38 -10.53
N PRO A 82 -5.64 7.93 -9.26
CA PRO A 82 -4.46 8.09 -8.42
C PRO A 82 -3.27 7.31 -9.01
N ARG A 83 -2.14 7.99 -9.19
CA ARG A 83 -0.90 7.43 -9.78
C ARG A 83 0.24 7.33 -8.78
N LEU A 84 0.30 8.24 -7.80
CA LEU A 84 1.31 8.25 -6.76
C LEU A 84 0.81 7.44 -5.54
N LEU A 85 1.61 6.46 -5.12
CA LEU A 85 1.46 5.74 -3.85
C LEU A 85 2.80 5.09 -3.40
N ASP A 86 3.75 4.91 -4.31
CA ASP A 86 5.22 4.98 -4.10
C ASP A 86 5.96 4.76 -5.47
N PRO A 87 6.09 5.76 -6.37
CA PRO A 87 7.09 5.73 -7.43
C PRO A 87 8.33 6.55 -7.03
N SER A 88 9.51 6.04 -7.41
CA SER A 88 10.87 6.39 -6.96
C SER A 88 11.10 7.83 -6.49
#